data_AF-A0A662AZJ2-F1
#
_entry.id   AF-A0A662AZJ2-F1
#
_cell.length_a   1.000
_cell.length_b   1.000
_cell.length_c   1.000
_cell.angle_alpha   90.00
_cell.angle_beta   90.00
_cell.angle_gamma   90.00
#
_symmetry.space_group_name_H-M   'P 1'
#
loop_
_entity.id
_entity.type
_entity.pdbx_description
1 polymer ?
#
loop_
_entity_poly.entity_id
_entity_poly.type
_entity_poly.pdbx_seq_one_letter_code
_entity_poly.pdbx_strand_id
1 'polypeptide(L)'
;MEESAKGIADALSFSIFHANLEEDRLSFDGYTVLDSTASYFSALTDVKPGKMSAYEIISDQAALYLSIGFKSYNMFYLSLMDQYAKDNATDMEDYEKNVKRLEKYLGISVEKDFFDWIGEEIAFVKLRPQGNNRAEDVVVAIHANDINDAKEGFGKIMAQVKKRSPAKFRSIEYKNFEINYLEIKGFFKLFLGKLFKNLEKPYITYIEDFMVMSNSEETLKEIIDEYIKGHTLSHNEKFMDFKDEFDVKSNMSIFLQMPKMYTNIYQFSNNDTKKSVKENKDLILSFNQIGFQLVAEGDLFKTLLIAGHDPNAALSDELEKFEKQTSDALKLEYFDSLRFKIILPDSVLVNDGAFKEEHPNTQSVKFEGNMIDNQVNGVWRTYYQSGNLESTVNYEDGKVNGEAFFFYDDVKETKMVELTYEDDVINGVYLEFYENGAQKATLHYEDGVLNGEAEFYYKTGRTKIEGKYKKGRKKGKWYFYDAKGSLINKERMK
;
A
#
# COMPACT_ATOMS: atom_id res chain seq x y z
N MET A 1 -8.48 -14.81 11.56
CA MET A 1 -8.61 -13.81 12.63
C MET A 1 -9.04 -14.39 13.96
N GLU A 2 -10.19 -15.08 14.05
CA GLU A 2 -10.72 -15.60 15.33
C GLU A 2 -9.72 -16.51 16.08
N GLU A 3 -9.09 -17.47 15.37
CA GLU A 3 -8.03 -18.29 15.95
C GLU A 3 -6.76 -17.51 16.33
N SER A 4 -6.42 -16.45 15.59
CA SER A 4 -5.22 -15.63 15.85
C SER A 4 -5.43 -14.74 17.07
N ALA A 5 -6.60 -14.12 17.21
CA ALA A 5 -6.97 -13.31 18.36
C ALA A 5 -7.10 -14.17 19.62
N LYS A 6 -7.70 -15.36 19.50
CA LYS A 6 -7.76 -16.34 20.58
C LYS A 6 -6.34 -16.79 21.00
N GLY A 7 -5.46 -17.06 20.04
CA GLY A 7 -4.07 -17.42 20.33
C GLY A 7 -3.29 -16.33 21.08
N ILE A 8 -3.54 -15.04 20.80
CA ILE A 8 -2.96 -13.93 21.55
C ILE A 8 -3.54 -13.90 22.97
N ALA A 9 -4.87 -13.98 23.11
CA ALA A 9 -5.53 -13.90 24.41
C ALA A 9 -5.15 -15.07 25.34
N ASP A 10 -5.09 -16.28 24.80
CA ASP A 10 -4.70 -17.49 25.53
C ASP A 10 -3.21 -17.45 25.94
N ALA A 11 -2.37 -16.63 25.27
CA ALA A 11 -0.96 -16.47 25.58
C ALA A 11 -0.67 -15.52 26.75
N LEU A 12 -1.65 -14.75 27.23
CA LEU A 12 -1.45 -13.78 28.30
C LEU A 12 -1.79 -14.41 29.66
N SER A 13 -0.81 -14.53 30.55
CA SER A 13 -1.02 -15.06 31.90
C SER A 13 -1.72 -14.02 32.78
N PHE A 14 -1.09 -12.85 32.95
CA PHE A 14 -1.70 -11.72 33.63
C PHE A 14 -1.17 -10.40 33.08
N SER A 15 -1.94 -9.34 33.24
CA SER A 15 -1.53 -7.98 32.88
C SER A 15 -1.91 -7.00 33.98
N ILE A 16 -1.06 -5.98 34.17
CA ILE A 16 -1.31 -4.87 35.09
C ILE A 16 -1.25 -3.60 34.26
N PHE A 17 -2.35 -2.85 34.23
CA PHE A 17 -2.47 -1.63 33.45
C PHE A 17 -2.88 -0.45 34.33
N HIS A 18 -2.28 0.70 34.05
CA HIS A 18 -2.89 1.98 34.28
C HIS A 18 -3.87 2.25 33.14
N ALA A 19 -5.11 2.64 33.47
CA ALA A 19 -6.14 2.94 32.50
C ALA A 19 -6.45 4.43 32.55
N ASN A 20 -6.42 5.09 31.38
CA ASN A 20 -6.80 6.48 31.23
C ASN A 20 -7.94 6.59 30.22
N LEU A 21 -9.02 7.27 30.64
CA LEU A 21 -10.23 7.48 29.86
C LEU A 21 -10.44 8.98 29.66
N GLU A 22 -10.43 9.37 28.40
CA GLU A 22 -10.72 10.71 27.91
C GLU A 22 -11.97 10.67 27.01
N GLU A 23 -12.48 11.82 26.57
CA GLU A 23 -13.73 11.90 25.79
C GLU A 23 -13.62 11.21 24.42
N ASP A 24 -12.45 11.32 23.79
CA ASP A 24 -12.12 10.82 22.46
C ASP A 24 -11.10 9.68 22.48
N ARG A 25 -10.73 9.18 23.67
CA ARG A 25 -9.65 8.22 23.80
C ARG A 25 -9.77 7.31 25.02
N LEU A 26 -9.44 6.04 24.83
CA LEU A 26 -9.17 5.08 25.89
C LEU A 26 -7.74 4.58 25.74
N SER A 27 -6.95 4.60 26.81
CA SER A 27 -5.58 4.08 26.81
C SER A 27 -5.30 3.21 28.01
N PHE A 28 -4.49 2.17 27.79
CA PHE A 28 -3.97 1.28 28.81
C PHE A 28 -2.46 1.15 28.63
N ASP A 29 -1.70 1.48 29.66
CA ASP A 29 -0.25 1.33 29.69
C ASP A 29 0.16 0.49 30.90
N GLY A 30 1.15 -0.38 30.72
CA GLY A 30 1.65 -1.18 31.83
C GLY A 30 2.43 -2.39 31.36
N TYR A 31 2.25 -3.52 32.04
CA TYR A 31 3.04 -4.71 31.78
C TYR A 31 2.18 -5.96 31.66
N THR A 32 2.59 -6.83 30.74
CA THR A 32 1.96 -8.12 30.48
C THR A 32 2.98 -9.24 30.65
N VAL A 33 2.60 -10.25 31.42
CA VAL A 33 3.36 -11.50 31.57
C VAL A 33 2.65 -12.59 30.77
N LEU A 34 3.42 -13.31 29.97
CA LEU A 34 2.89 -14.39 29.14
C LEU A 34 2.68 -15.68 29.95
N ASP A 35 1.73 -16.48 29.51
CA ASP A 35 1.62 -17.87 29.92
C ASP A 35 2.69 -18.70 29.18
N SER A 36 3.30 -19.65 29.90
CA SER A 36 4.46 -20.40 29.43
C SER A 36 4.17 -21.29 28.22
N THR A 37 2.90 -21.50 27.87
CA THR A 37 2.45 -22.36 26.77
C THR A 37 2.49 -21.68 25.39
N ALA A 38 2.83 -20.40 25.34
CA ALA A 38 2.82 -19.59 24.12
C ALA A 38 4.22 -19.37 23.55
N SER A 39 4.89 -20.45 23.12
CA SER A 39 6.31 -20.47 22.71
C SER A 39 6.70 -19.36 21.73
N TYR A 40 5.81 -18.96 20.82
CA TYR A 40 6.06 -17.87 19.86
C TYR A 40 6.19 -16.49 20.52
N PHE A 41 5.30 -16.17 21.46
CA PHE A 41 5.35 -14.89 22.16
C PHE A 41 6.46 -14.90 23.23
N SER A 42 6.71 -16.04 23.87
CA SER A 42 7.87 -16.21 24.76
C SER A 42 9.19 -16.03 24.00
N ALA A 43 9.27 -16.46 22.74
CA ALA A 43 10.47 -16.22 21.95
C ALA A 43 10.70 -14.73 21.63
N LEU A 44 9.62 -13.94 21.58
CA LEU A 44 9.70 -12.50 21.37
C LEU A 44 10.22 -11.75 22.61
N THR A 45 10.05 -12.26 23.85
CA THR A 45 10.64 -11.62 25.04
C THR A 45 12.16 -11.71 25.05
N ASP A 46 12.72 -12.76 24.46
CA ASP A 46 14.16 -13.03 24.48
C ASP A 46 14.94 -12.19 23.43
N VAL A 47 14.24 -11.48 22.54
CA VAL A 47 14.87 -10.72 21.46
C VAL A 47 14.58 -9.23 21.54
N LYS A 48 15.59 -8.44 21.13
CA LYS A 48 15.45 -6.99 21.05
C LYS A 48 14.41 -6.61 19.99
N PRO A 49 13.60 -5.56 20.25
CA PRO A 49 12.58 -5.09 19.31
C PRO A 49 13.18 -4.59 17.99
N GLY A 50 12.44 -4.79 16.91
CA GLY A 50 12.76 -4.32 15.56
C GLY A 50 12.04 -3.02 15.20
N LYS A 51 12.52 -2.32 14.17
CA LYS A 51 11.82 -1.16 13.60
C LYS A 51 10.64 -1.63 12.72
N MET A 52 9.49 -0.97 12.90
CA MET A 52 8.34 -1.11 12.02
C MET A 52 8.45 -0.14 10.82
N SER A 53 8.23 -0.61 9.61
CA SER A 53 8.44 0.13 8.35
C SER A 53 7.53 -0.30 7.19
N ALA A 54 6.91 -1.49 7.24
CA ALA A 54 6.08 -1.97 6.14
C ALA A 54 4.88 -1.06 5.82
N TYR A 55 4.44 -0.20 6.75
CA TYR A 55 3.43 0.82 6.47
C TYR A 55 3.81 1.78 5.32
N GLU A 56 5.08 1.85 4.94
CA GLU A 56 5.55 2.65 3.79
C GLU A 56 5.10 2.05 2.44
N ILE A 57 4.99 0.72 2.35
CA ILE A 57 4.60 0.01 1.11
C ILE A 57 3.18 -0.57 1.14
N ILE A 58 2.54 -0.62 2.31
CA ILE A 58 1.21 -1.20 2.48
C ILE A 58 0.13 -0.15 2.19
N SER A 59 -0.87 -0.55 1.39
CA SER A 59 -2.01 0.30 1.03
C SER A 59 -2.72 0.89 2.26
N ASP A 60 -3.18 2.13 2.13
CA ASP A 60 -4.04 2.80 3.11
C ASP A 60 -5.38 2.09 3.34
N GLN A 61 -5.78 1.15 2.48
CA GLN A 61 -6.96 0.30 2.64
C GLN A 61 -6.76 -0.83 3.66
N ALA A 62 -5.59 -0.93 4.29
CA ALA A 62 -5.33 -1.89 5.36
C ALA A 62 -6.34 -1.72 6.52
N ALA A 63 -7.18 -2.73 6.73
CA ALA A 63 -8.05 -2.85 7.89
C ALA A 63 -7.30 -3.29 9.16
N LEU A 64 -6.27 -4.12 8.98
CA LEU A 64 -5.37 -4.58 10.02
C LEU A 64 -3.94 -4.51 9.51
N TYR A 65 -3.05 -3.97 10.33
CA TYR A 65 -1.62 -4.03 10.19
C TYR A 65 -1.02 -4.60 11.47
N LEU A 66 -0.53 -5.84 11.42
CA LEU A 66 0.19 -6.50 12.50
C LEU A 66 1.67 -6.58 12.11
N SER A 67 2.53 -5.90 12.85
CA SER A 67 3.99 -6.00 12.71
C SER A 67 4.56 -6.88 13.81
N ILE A 68 5.42 -7.83 13.44
CA ILE A 68 6.26 -8.59 14.36
C ILE A 68 7.69 -8.12 14.13
N GLY A 69 8.30 -7.56 15.18
CA GLY A 69 9.60 -6.92 15.11
C GLY A 69 10.67 -7.68 15.89
N PHE A 70 11.87 -7.73 15.36
CA PHE A 70 13.05 -8.30 16.03
C PHE A 70 14.31 -7.67 15.46
N LYS A 71 15.36 -7.51 16.26
CA LYS A 71 16.63 -6.98 15.76
C LYS A 71 17.39 -7.97 14.87
N SER A 72 17.14 -9.26 15.05
CA SER A 72 17.72 -10.35 14.28
C SER A 72 16.74 -11.50 14.20
N TYR A 73 16.32 -11.85 12.99
CA TYR A 73 15.46 -13.00 12.77
C TYR A 73 16.11 -14.31 13.24
N ASN A 74 17.41 -14.50 12.98
CA ASN A 74 18.14 -15.68 13.43
C ASN A 74 18.10 -15.85 14.96
N MET A 75 18.26 -14.76 15.73
CA MET A 75 18.12 -14.82 17.19
C MET A 75 16.71 -15.15 17.64
N PHE A 76 15.69 -14.58 16.97
CA PHE A 76 14.29 -14.90 17.25
C PHE A 76 13.99 -16.37 16.97
N TYR A 77 14.44 -16.87 15.82
CA TYR A 77 14.30 -18.26 15.43
C TYR A 77 14.97 -19.22 16.43
N LEU A 78 16.19 -18.92 16.87
CA LEU A 78 16.89 -19.73 17.88
C LEU A 78 16.13 -19.76 19.21
N SER A 79 15.64 -18.60 19.67
CA SER A 79 14.80 -18.55 20.87
C SER A 79 13.52 -19.36 20.69
N LEU A 80 12.84 -19.25 19.54
CA LEU A 80 11.65 -20.04 19.24
C LEU A 80 11.89 -21.54 19.32
N MET A 81 13.03 -22.01 18.80
CA MET A 81 13.41 -23.42 18.91
C MET A 81 13.68 -23.85 20.35
N ASP A 82 14.32 -23.00 21.16
CA ASP A 82 14.54 -23.26 22.59
C ASP A 82 13.21 -23.36 23.35
N GLN A 83 12.25 -22.48 23.06
CA GLN A 83 10.91 -22.52 23.67
C GLN A 83 10.15 -23.79 23.26
N TYR A 84 10.20 -24.19 21.98
CA TYR A 84 9.59 -25.47 21.55
C TYR A 84 10.23 -26.69 22.21
N ALA A 85 11.55 -26.68 22.41
CA ALA A 85 12.23 -27.77 23.10
C ALA A 85 11.80 -27.90 24.58
N LYS A 86 11.49 -26.78 25.24
CA LYS A 86 10.97 -26.77 26.62
C LYS A 86 9.54 -27.29 26.70
N ASP A 87 8.69 -26.93 25.74
CA ASP A 87 7.27 -27.30 25.74
C ASP A 87 7.03 -28.76 25.32
N ASN A 88 7.72 -29.24 24.27
CA ASN A 88 7.58 -30.61 23.79
C ASN A 88 8.79 -31.08 22.95
N ALA A 89 9.67 -31.88 23.55
CA ALA A 89 10.87 -32.42 22.89
C ALA A 89 10.58 -33.20 21.59
N THR A 90 9.41 -33.86 21.49
CA THR A 90 9.02 -34.63 20.28
C THR A 90 8.72 -33.71 19.11
N ASP A 91 8.12 -32.54 19.37
CA ASP A 91 7.77 -31.57 18.32
C ASP A 91 9.04 -30.96 17.71
N MET A 92 10.08 -30.78 18.52
CA MET A 92 11.37 -30.27 18.05
C MET A 92 12.11 -31.28 17.16
N GLU A 93 12.13 -32.57 17.53
CA GLU A 93 12.72 -33.62 16.68
C GLU A 93 12.02 -33.73 15.32
N ASP A 94 10.69 -33.69 15.31
CA ASP A 94 9.91 -33.73 14.07
C ASP A 94 10.13 -32.48 13.22
N TYR A 95 10.25 -31.32 13.85
CA TYR A 95 10.58 -30.06 13.20
C TYR A 95 11.95 -30.14 12.49
N GLU A 96 13.02 -30.50 13.20
CA GLU A 96 14.36 -30.61 12.61
C GLU A 96 14.39 -31.58 11.42
N LYS A 97 13.69 -32.71 11.55
CA LYS A 97 13.59 -33.71 10.50
C LYS A 97 12.89 -33.14 9.27
N ASN A 98 11.86 -32.32 9.45
CA ASN A 98 11.16 -31.65 8.35
C ASN A 98 12.06 -30.62 7.66
N VAL A 99 12.83 -29.83 8.41
CA VAL A 99 13.81 -28.88 7.85
C VAL A 99 14.89 -29.60 7.04
N LYS A 100 15.55 -30.61 7.63
CA LYS A 100 16.58 -31.41 6.93
C LYS A 100 16.04 -32.08 5.66
N ARG A 101 14.78 -32.55 5.70
CA ARG A 101 14.11 -33.11 4.52
C ARG A 101 13.88 -32.05 3.44
N LEU A 102 13.44 -30.85 3.82
CA LEU A 102 13.22 -29.73 2.91
C LEU A 102 14.52 -29.27 2.26
N GLU A 103 15.57 -29.03 3.06
CA GLU A 103 16.90 -28.64 2.58
C GLU A 103 17.45 -29.66 1.59
N LYS A 104 17.37 -30.95 1.92
CA LYS A 104 17.76 -32.03 1.00
C LYS A 104 16.89 -32.06 -0.27
N TYR A 105 15.59 -31.82 -0.13
CA TYR A 105 14.66 -31.85 -1.27
C TYR A 105 14.94 -30.70 -2.25
N LEU A 106 15.20 -29.50 -1.75
CA LEU A 106 15.46 -28.33 -2.57
C LEU A 106 16.94 -28.15 -2.92
N GLY A 107 17.86 -28.75 -2.18
CA GLY A 107 19.29 -28.50 -2.35
C GLY A 107 19.69 -27.09 -1.94
N ILE A 108 19.11 -26.60 -0.84
CA ILE A 108 19.33 -25.25 -0.26
C ILE A 108 19.75 -25.37 1.20
N SER A 109 20.27 -24.29 1.77
CA SER A 109 20.34 -24.09 3.21
C SER A 109 19.26 -23.07 3.60
N VAL A 110 18.33 -23.46 4.48
CA VAL A 110 17.26 -22.56 4.90
C VAL A 110 17.83 -21.33 5.62
N GLU A 111 18.82 -21.55 6.47
CA GLU A 111 19.53 -20.47 7.17
C GLU A 111 20.10 -19.46 6.17
N LYS A 112 20.92 -19.91 5.21
CA LYS A 112 21.62 -19.03 4.26
C LYS A 112 20.74 -18.46 3.16
N ASP A 113 19.86 -19.28 2.59
CA ASP A 113 19.08 -18.91 1.41
C ASP A 113 17.73 -18.28 1.79
N PHE A 114 17.31 -18.34 3.06
CA PHE A 114 16.06 -17.74 3.54
C PHE A 114 16.20 -16.87 4.79
N PHE A 115 16.85 -17.32 5.86
CA PHE A 115 16.83 -16.59 7.14
C PHE A 115 17.78 -15.39 7.19
N ASP A 116 18.97 -15.52 6.62
CA ASP A 116 20.05 -14.54 6.75
C ASP A 116 19.71 -13.16 6.19
N TRP A 117 18.86 -13.10 5.15
CA TRP A 117 18.44 -11.83 4.56
C TRP A 117 17.25 -11.19 5.29
N ILE A 118 16.51 -11.93 6.13
CA ILE A 118 15.34 -11.39 6.85
C ILE A 118 15.80 -10.27 7.78
N GLY A 119 15.20 -9.10 7.58
CA GLY A 119 15.47 -7.89 8.31
C GLY A 119 14.78 -7.83 9.67
N GLU A 120 14.31 -6.64 10.03
CA GLU A 120 13.78 -6.38 11.38
C GLU A 120 12.27 -6.58 11.55
N GLU A 121 11.55 -6.90 10.47
CA GLU A 121 10.08 -6.90 10.47
C GLU A 121 9.47 -7.99 9.60
N ILE A 122 8.42 -8.64 10.14
CA ILE A 122 7.44 -9.40 9.38
C ILE A 122 6.06 -8.80 9.66
N ALA A 123 5.45 -8.23 8.63
CA ALA A 123 4.13 -7.62 8.70
C ALA A 123 3.06 -8.54 8.12
N PHE A 124 1.92 -8.64 8.81
CA PHE A 124 0.68 -9.26 8.33
C PHE A 124 -0.36 -8.18 8.13
N VAL A 125 -0.99 -8.20 6.96
CA VAL A 125 -1.95 -7.19 6.57
C VAL A 125 -3.25 -7.83 6.13
N LYS A 126 -4.36 -7.21 6.55
CA LYS A 126 -5.67 -7.44 5.96
C LYS A 126 -6.09 -6.15 5.28
N LEU A 127 -6.32 -6.23 3.97
CA LEU A 127 -6.95 -5.13 3.25
C LEU A 127 -8.47 -5.17 3.49
N ARG A 128 -9.11 -4.04 3.30
CA ARG A 128 -10.57 -3.99 3.15
C ARG A 128 -10.99 -4.93 2.02
N PRO A 129 -12.05 -5.74 2.18
CA PRO A 129 -12.51 -6.61 1.10
C PRO A 129 -13.08 -5.76 -0.04
N GLN A 130 -12.66 -6.06 -1.27
CA GLN A 130 -13.24 -5.48 -2.49
C GLN A 130 -14.23 -6.47 -3.13
N GLY A 131 -15.38 -5.96 -3.58
CA GLY A 131 -16.38 -6.75 -4.31
C GLY A 131 -16.96 -7.95 -3.56
N ASN A 132 -17.37 -8.99 -4.29
CA ASN A 132 -17.98 -10.22 -3.76
C ASN A 132 -16.94 -11.32 -3.45
N ASN A 133 -15.71 -10.95 -3.07
CA ASN A 133 -14.64 -11.92 -2.80
C ASN A 133 -15.10 -12.95 -1.76
N ARG A 134 -15.08 -14.22 -2.16
CA ARG A 134 -15.52 -15.35 -1.34
C ARG A 134 -14.42 -15.87 -0.41
N ALA A 135 -13.16 -15.52 -0.67
CA ALA A 135 -12.00 -15.94 0.10
C ALA A 135 -11.39 -14.75 0.87
N GLU A 136 -10.84 -15.04 2.04
CA GLU A 136 -10.15 -14.07 2.88
C GLU A 136 -8.71 -13.90 2.36
N ASP A 137 -8.42 -12.76 1.73
CA ASP A 137 -7.07 -12.45 1.27
C ASP A 137 -6.13 -12.22 2.47
N VAL A 138 -4.90 -12.70 2.37
CA VAL A 138 -3.86 -12.58 3.39
C VAL A 138 -2.64 -11.98 2.73
N VAL A 139 -2.15 -10.87 3.27
CA VAL A 139 -0.94 -10.23 2.81
C VAL A 139 0.12 -10.34 3.89
N VAL A 140 1.33 -10.69 3.49
CA VAL A 140 2.51 -10.62 4.36
C VAL A 140 3.62 -9.84 3.66
N ALA A 141 4.31 -8.97 4.39
CA ALA A 141 5.53 -8.32 3.93
C ALA A 141 6.69 -8.70 4.86
N ILE A 142 7.77 -9.21 4.30
CA ILE A 142 8.99 -9.56 5.04
C ILE A 142 10.06 -8.55 4.64
N HIS A 143 10.54 -7.77 5.61
CA HIS A 143 11.64 -6.84 5.40
C HIS A 143 12.92 -7.61 5.10
N ALA A 144 13.73 -7.13 4.17
CA ALA A 144 15.05 -7.67 3.84
C ALA A 144 16.14 -6.67 4.23
N ASN A 145 17.21 -7.12 4.89
CA ASN A 145 18.37 -6.28 5.19
C ASN A 145 19.03 -5.74 3.91
N ASP A 146 19.08 -6.58 2.88
CA ASP A 146 19.43 -6.23 1.51
C ASP A 146 18.47 -6.98 0.57
N ILE A 147 17.77 -6.23 -0.28
CA ILE A 147 16.77 -6.81 -1.20
C ILE A 147 17.41 -7.72 -2.26
N ASN A 148 18.68 -7.50 -2.62
CA ASN A 148 19.39 -8.34 -3.58
C ASN A 148 19.73 -9.69 -2.96
N ASP A 149 20.13 -9.72 -1.70
CA ASP A 149 20.37 -10.98 -0.97
C ASP A 149 19.06 -11.78 -0.85
N ALA A 150 17.94 -11.10 -0.59
CA ALA A 150 16.62 -11.74 -0.58
C ALA A 150 16.24 -12.31 -1.96
N LYS A 151 16.47 -11.55 -3.04
CA LYS A 151 16.23 -11.99 -4.42
C LYS A 151 17.14 -13.15 -4.82
N GLU A 152 18.41 -13.13 -4.44
CA GLU A 152 19.36 -14.21 -4.75
C GLU A 152 19.02 -15.48 -3.97
N GLY A 153 18.89 -15.38 -2.64
CA GLY A 153 18.57 -16.49 -1.75
C GLY A 153 17.26 -17.15 -2.12
N PHE A 154 16.20 -16.35 -2.25
CA PHE A 154 14.89 -16.86 -2.64
C PHE A 154 14.83 -17.30 -4.10
N GLY A 155 15.60 -16.67 -4.99
CA GLY A 155 15.78 -17.08 -6.37
C GLY A 155 16.33 -18.50 -6.52
N LYS A 156 17.24 -18.92 -5.65
CA LYS A 156 17.72 -20.32 -5.57
C LYS A 156 16.58 -21.28 -5.23
N ILE A 157 15.74 -20.93 -4.26
CA ILE A 157 14.55 -21.69 -3.87
C ILE A 157 13.59 -21.83 -5.07
N MET A 158 13.26 -20.71 -5.72
CA MET A 158 12.37 -20.67 -6.88
C MET A 158 12.91 -21.49 -8.06
N ALA A 159 14.22 -21.43 -8.33
CA ALA A 159 14.85 -22.21 -9.41
C ALA A 159 14.69 -23.73 -9.17
N GLN A 160 14.81 -24.18 -7.93
CA GLN A 160 14.66 -25.59 -7.56
C GLN A 160 13.20 -26.06 -7.65
N VAL A 161 12.26 -25.20 -7.23
CA VAL A 161 10.82 -25.45 -7.41
C VAL A 161 10.49 -25.53 -8.90
N LYS A 162 10.98 -24.59 -9.73
CA LYS A 162 10.78 -24.57 -11.18
C LYS A 162 11.33 -25.81 -11.87
N LYS A 163 12.51 -26.28 -11.49
CA LYS A 163 13.13 -27.50 -12.05
C LYS A 163 12.28 -28.75 -11.78
N ARG A 164 11.59 -28.80 -10.63
CA ARG A 164 10.81 -29.97 -10.20
C ARG A 164 9.34 -29.92 -10.66
N SER A 165 8.76 -28.73 -10.77
CA SER A 165 7.35 -28.51 -11.17
C SER A 165 7.20 -27.47 -12.31
N PRO A 166 7.84 -27.67 -13.48
CA PRO A 166 7.93 -26.64 -14.51
C PRO A 166 6.57 -26.23 -15.10
N ALA A 167 5.64 -27.17 -15.27
CA ALA A 167 4.32 -26.93 -15.88
C ALA A 167 3.39 -26.04 -15.03
N LYS A 168 3.78 -25.74 -13.79
CA LYS A 168 2.96 -24.98 -12.83
C LYS A 168 3.66 -23.74 -12.32
N PHE A 169 4.91 -23.51 -12.73
CA PHE A 169 5.61 -22.26 -12.48
C PHE A 169 4.95 -21.14 -13.27
N ARG A 170 4.70 -20.01 -12.61
CA ARG A 170 4.06 -18.83 -13.20
C ARG A 170 4.83 -17.61 -12.73
N SER A 171 5.30 -16.83 -13.68
CA SER A 171 5.82 -15.47 -13.46
C SER A 171 5.02 -14.52 -14.33
N ILE A 172 4.63 -13.40 -13.75
CA ILE A 172 3.74 -12.40 -14.35
C ILE A 172 4.42 -11.06 -14.20
N GLU A 173 4.57 -10.33 -15.31
CA GLU A 173 5.05 -8.97 -15.29
C GLU A 173 3.86 -8.01 -15.19
N TYR A 174 3.88 -7.11 -14.21
CA TYR A 174 2.83 -6.14 -13.96
C TYR A 174 3.42 -4.79 -13.60
N LYS A 175 3.30 -3.78 -14.47
CA LYS A 175 3.81 -2.41 -14.26
C LYS A 175 5.28 -2.37 -13.78
N ASN A 176 6.15 -3.19 -14.40
CA ASN A 176 7.57 -3.41 -14.06
C ASN A 176 7.84 -4.21 -12.77
N PHE A 177 6.81 -4.77 -12.14
CA PHE A 177 6.95 -5.71 -11.04
C PHE A 177 6.84 -7.15 -11.54
N GLU A 178 7.74 -8.02 -11.07
CA GLU A 178 7.61 -9.44 -11.29
C GLU A 178 6.81 -10.07 -10.13
N ILE A 179 5.76 -10.83 -10.49
CA ILE A 179 4.94 -11.59 -9.55
C ILE A 179 5.16 -13.08 -9.81
N ASN A 180 5.73 -13.77 -8.82
CA ASN A 180 6.13 -15.17 -8.89
C ASN A 180 5.21 -16.05 -8.05
N TYR A 181 4.75 -17.17 -8.61
CA TYR A 181 3.95 -18.16 -7.88
C TYR A 181 4.83 -19.24 -7.22
N LEU A 182 4.74 -19.36 -5.89
CA LEU A 182 5.48 -20.35 -5.12
C LEU A 182 4.67 -21.65 -4.96
N GLU A 183 5.00 -22.69 -5.72
CA GLU A 183 4.32 -23.98 -5.62
C GLU A 183 4.92 -24.94 -4.58
N ILE A 184 5.15 -24.47 -3.35
CA ILE A 184 5.58 -25.34 -2.23
C ILE A 184 4.70 -25.15 -1.00
N LYS A 185 3.92 -26.19 -0.70
CA LYS A 185 2.96 -26.17 0.40
C LYS A 185 3.67 -26.09 1.76
N GLY A 186 3.30 -25.09 2.55
CA GLY A 186 3.69 -25.00 3.96
C GLY A 186 5.13 -24.54 4.21
N PHE A 187 5.83 -24.04 3.19
CA PHE A 187 7.20 -23.52 3.34
C PHE A 187 7.27 -22.44 4.44
N PHE A 188 6.50 -21.37 4.32
CA PHE A 188 6.49 -20.29 5.31
C PHE A 188 5.89 -20.71 6.65
N LYS A 189 4.83 -21.53 6.63
CA LYS A 189 4.20 -22.06 7.85
C LYS A 189 5.20 -22.83 8.72
N LEU A 190 6.16 -23.54 8.10
CA LEU A 190 7.18 -24.27 8.82
C LEU A 190 8.03 -23.34 9.70
N PHE A 191 8.43 -22.19 9.17
CA PHE A 191 9.39 -21.30 9.85
C PHE A 191 8.77 -20.16 10.64
N LEU A 192 7.59 -19.71 10.21
CA LEU A 192 6.95 -18.50 10.71
C LEU A 192 5.63 -18.80 11.44
N GLY A 193 5.29 -20.09 11.59
CA GLY A 193 4.21 -20.57 12.44
C GLY A 193 2.81 -20.49 11.84
N LYS A 194 1.80 -20.64 12.71
CA LYS A 194 0.38 -20.80 12.32
C LYS A 194 -0.23 -19.56 11.65
N LEU A 195 0.35 -18.37 11.84
CA LEU A 195 -0.11 -17.15 11.17
C LEU A 195 -0.03 -17.27 9.63
N PHE A 196 0.87 -18.12 9.12
CA PHE A 196 1.03 -18.41 7.69
C PHE A 196 0.17 -19.55 7.16
N LYS A 197 -0.76 -20.10 7.96
CA LYS A 197 -1.57 -21.28 7.55
C LYS A 197 -2.36 -21.07 6.26
N ASN A 198 -2.73 -19.82 5.96
CA ASN A 198 -3.52 -19.43 4.79
C ASN A 198 -2.65 -19.01 3.59
N LEU A 199 -1.31 -19.02 3.73
CA LEU A 199 -0.33 -18.73 2.68
C LEU A 199 0.37 -20.02 2.24
N GLU A 200 -0.39 -21.04 1.84
CA GLU A 200 0.19 -22.35 1.46
C GLU A 200 0.99 -22.29 0.16
N LYS A 201 0.51 -21.54 -0.84
CA LYS A 201 1.14 -21.40 -2.16
C LYS A 201 0.99 -19.96 -2.65
N PRO A 202 1.73 -19.02 -2.05
CA PRO A 202 1.51 -17.61 -2.29
C PRO A 202 2.07 -17.15 -3.64
N TYR A 203 1.53 -16.05 -4.11
CA TYR A 203 2.18 -15.17 -5.07
C TYR A 203 3.13 -14.25 -4.30
N ILE A 204 4.26 -13.90 -4.90
CA ILE A 204 5.35 -13.14 -4.28
C ILE A 204 5.81 -12.06 -5.25
N THR A 205 6.04 -10.86 -4.74
CA THR A 205 6.69 -9.77 -5.45
C THR A 205 7.64 -9.03 -4.51
N TYR A 206 8.38 -8.06 -5.02
CA TYR A 206 9.29 -7.22 -4.24
C TYR A 206 8.92 -5.76 -4.42
N ILE A 207 8.72 -5.04 -3.31
CA ILE A 207 8.43 -3.61 -3.29
C ILE A 207 9.42 -3.00 -2.30
N GLU A 208 10.27 -2.08 -2.77
CA GLU A 208 11.39 -1.53 -2.01
C GLU A 208 12.27 -2.64 -1.40
N ASP A 209 12.47 -2.61 -0.08
CA ASP A 209 13.20 -3.55 0.75
C ASP A 209 12.34 -4.70 1.30
N PHE A 210 11.12 -4.90 0.77
CA PHE A 210 10.22 -5.96 1.23
C PHE A 210 9.97 -7.04 0.18
N MET A 211 9.96 -8.29 0.64
CA MET A 211 9.32 -9.40 -0.07
C MET A 211 7.84 -9.45 0.34
N VAL A 212 6.94 -9.11 -0.57
CA VAL A 212 5.49 -9.05 -0.34
C VAL A 212 4.83 -10.28 -0.93
N MET A 213 3.95 -10.93 -0.16
CA MET A 213 3.29 -12.16 -0.54
C MET A 213 1.79 -12.14 -0.24
N SER A 214 1.02 -12.81 -1.10
CA SER A 214 -0.42 -12.99 -0.91
C SER A 214 -0.90 -14.35 -1.41
N ASN A 215 -2.03 -14.83 -0.89
CA ASN A 215 -2.75 -15.97 -1.46
C ASN A 215 -3.52 -15.60 -2.75
N SER A 216 -3.53 -14.33 -3.16
CA SER A 216 -4.21 -13.80 -4.34
C SER A 216 -3.28 -12.94 -5.18
N GLU A 217 -3.21 -13.24 -6.49
CA GLU A 217 -2.47 -12.45 -7.48
C GLU A 217 -3.08 -11.04 -7.63
N GLU A 218 -4.41 -10.96 -7.63
CA GLU A 218 -5.15 -9.70 -7.77
C GLU A 218 -4.84 -8.77 -6.58
N THR A 219 -4.73 -9.31 -5.37
CA THR A 219 -4.36 -8.53 -4.19
C THR A 219 -2.94 -7.95 -4.30
N LEU A 220 -1.98 -8.68 -4.88
CA LEU A 220 -0.63 -8.10 -5.11
C LEU A 220 -0.66 -7.00 -6.16
N LYS A 221 -1.44 -7.16 -7.23
CA LYS A 221 -1.62 -6.09 -8.23
C LYS A 221 -2.25 -4.84 -7.62
N GLU A 222 -3.26 -5.01 -6.75
CA GLU A 222 -3.86 -3.91 -5.99
C GLU A 222 -2.81 -3.20 -5.12
N ILE A 223 -2.00 -3.94 -4.35
CA ILE A 223 -0.93 -3.34 -3.54
C ILE A 223 0.07 -2.57 -4.40
N ILE A 224 0.49 -3.13 -5.54
CA ILE A 224 1.40 -2.47 -6.49
C ILE A 224 0.77 -1.18 -7.03
N ASP A 225 -0.51 -1.22 -7.43
CA ASP A 225 -1.22 -0.04 -7.93
C ASP A 225 -1.31 1.06 -6.87
N GLU A 226 -1.67 0.69 -5.65
CA GLU A 226 -1.79 1.63 -4.54
C GLU A 226 -0.42 2.20 -4.12
N TYR A 227 0.63 1.40 -4.16
CA TYR A 227 2.00 1.86 -3.92
C TYR A 227 2.47 2.85 -5.00
N ILE A 228 2.26 2.55 -6.29
CA ILE A 228 2.61 3.46 -7.41
C ILE A 228 1.85 4.79 -7.29
N LYS A 229 0.59 4.75 -6.85
CA LYS A 229 -0.23 5.95 -6.63
C LYS A 229 0.12 6.72 -5.36
N GLY A 230 0.99 6.19 -4.50
CA GLY A 230 1.29 6.78 -3.19
C GLY A 230 0.16 6.64 -2.16
N HIS A 231 -0.81 5.75 -2.39
CA HIS A 231 -1.91 5.45 -1.46
C HIS A 231 -1.50 4.42 -0.41
N THR A 232 -0.38 4.67 0.27
CA THR A 232 0.14 3.82 1.34
C THR A 232 -0.19 4.37 2.71
N LEU A 233 -0.08 3.56 3.76
CA LEU A 233 -0.32 3.98 5.14
C LEU A 233 0.59 5.15 5.56
N SER A 234 1.81 5.25 5.03
CA SER A 234 2.71 6.39 5.28
C SER A 234 2.18 7.73 4.77
N HIS A 235 1.24 7.72 3.81
CA HIS A 235 0.58 8.92 3.29
C HIS A 235 -0.77 9.19 3.95
N ASN A 236 -1.24 8.29 4.82
CA ASN A 236 -2.46 8.48 5.59
C ASN A 236 -2.16 9.25 6.89
N GLU A 237 -2.50 10.54 6.91
CA GLU A 237 -2.25 11.44 8.06
C GLU A 237 -2.87 10.92 9.37
N LYS A 238 -4.10 10.37 9.32
CA LYS A 238 -4.80 9.84 10.50
C LYS A 238 -4.09 8.62 11.08
N PHE A 239 -3.57 7.74 10.22
CA PHE A 239 -2.78 6.59 10.64
C PHE A 239 -1.43 7.04 11.20
N MET A 240 -0.74 7.96 10.53
CA MET A 240 0.59 8.41 10.97
C MET A 240 0.53 9.13 12.31
N ASP A 241 -0.42 10.05 12.51
CA ASP A 241 -0.66 10.72 13.79
C ASP A 241 -0.87 9.71 14.93
N PHE A 242 -1.67 8.67 14.68
CA PHE A 242 -1.96 7.63 15.67
C PHE A 242 -0.78 6.70 15.93
N LYS A 243 -0.07 6.29 14.87
CA LYS A 243 1.14 5.47 14.94
C LYS A 243 2.27 6.18 15.70
N ASP A 244 2.32 7.52 15.64
CA ASP A 244 3.32 8.32 16.34
C ASP A 244 3.11 8.39 17.86
N GLU A 245 1.96 7.90 18.37
CA GLU A 245 1.73 7.70 19.81
C GLU A 245 2.42 6.43 20.35
N PHE A 246 2.95 5.56 19.49
CA PHE A 246 3.59 4.29 19.83
C PHE A 246 5.11 4.33 19.69
N ASP A 247 5.81 3.42 20.37
CA ASP A 247 7.27 3.33 20.29
C ASP A 247 7.70 2.92 18.86
N VAL A 248 8.76 3.56 18.34
CA VAL A 248 9.29 3.31 16.98
C VAL A 248 9.78 1.87 16.79
N LYS A 249 10.26 1.24 17.88
CA LYS A 249 10.73 -0.14 17.90
C LYS A 249 9.86 -0.96 18.84
N SER A 250 9.40 -2.11 18.37
CA SER A 250 8.59 -3.04 19.17
C SER A 250 8.86 -4.49 18.76
N ASN A 251 8.44 -5.42 19.62
CA ASN A 251 8.42 -6.84 19.29
C ASN A 251 7.13 -7.20 18.57
N MET A 252 6.05 -6.47 18.87
CA MET A 252 4.77 -6.62 18.21
C MET A 252 4.01 -5.29 18.23
N SER A 253 3.40 -4.94 17.12
CA SER A 253 2.44 -3.83 17.02
C SER A 253 1.23 -4.25 16.18
N ILE A 254 0.03 -3.92 16.62
CA ILE A 254 -1.23 -4.12 15.91
C ILE A 254 -1.88 -2.76 15.73
N PHE A 255 -2.30 -2.44 14.52
CA PHE A 255 -3.13 -1.30 14.19
C PHE A 255 -4.37 -1.78 13.45
N LEU A 256 -5.55 -1.48 14.01
CA LEU A 256 -6.85 -1.80 13.45
C LEU A 256 -7.51 -0.49 13.01
N GLN A 257 -7.94 -0.42 11.76
CA GLN A 257 -8.80 0.66 11.26
C GLN A 257 -10.24 0.17 11.28
N MET A 258 -11.00 0.56 12.31
CA MET A 258 -12.24 -0.13 12.68
C MET A 258 -13.36 -0.08 11.62
N PRO A 259 -13.59 1.04 10.89
CA PRO A 259 -14.52 1.03 9.76
C PRO A 259 -14.13 0.05 8.63
N LYS A 260 -12.83 -0.08 8.33
CA LYS A 260 -12.27 -1.05 7.37
C LYS A 260 -12.40 -2.49 7.91
N MET A 261 -12.15 -2.65 9.20
CA MET A 261 -12.16 -3.93 9.89
C MET A 261 -13.58 -4.49 10.09
N TYR A 262 -14.56 -3.64 10.34
CA TYR A 262 -15.97 -4.04 10.44
C TYR A 262 -16.42 -4.82 9.20
N THR A 263 -16.04 -4.36 8.00
CA THR A 263 -16.35 -5.06 6.74
C THR A 263 -15.69 -6.45 6.70
N ASN A 264 -14.43 -6.55 7.10
CA ASN A 264 -13.71 -7.83 7.17
C ASN A 264 -14.40 -8.82 8.13
N ILE A 265 -14.68 -8.39 9.36
CA ILE A 265 -15.33 -9.23 10.38
C ILE A 265 -16.71 -9.66 9.88
N TYR A 266 -17.53 -8.73 9.39
CA TYR A 266 -18.88 -9.05 8.91
C TYR A 266 -18.87 -9.99 7.69
N GLN A 267 -17.89 -9.89 6.79
CA GLN A 267 -17.82 -10.73 5.60
C GLN A 267 -17.31 -12.14 5.89
N PHE A 268 -16.26 -12.27 6.68
CA PHE A 268 -15.50 -13.52 6.82
C PHE A 268 -15.75 -14.29 8.13
N SER A 269 -16.56 -13.78 9.06
CA SER A 269 -16.92 -14.51 10.28
C SER A 269 -18.12 -15.46 10.10
N ASN A 270 -18.31 -16.39 11.05
CA ASN A 270 -19.47 -17.27 11.12
C ASN A 270 -20.78 -16.48 11.38
N ASN A 271 -21.94 -17.13 11.17
CA ASN A 271 -23.26 -16.46 11.26
C ASN A 271 -23.54 -15.84 12.65
N ASP A 272 -23.12 -16.50 13.73
CA ASP A 272 -23.33 -16.01 15.10
C ASP A 272 -22.53 -14.75 15.38
N THR A 273 -21.28 -14.72 14.90
CA THR A 273 -20.41 -13.54 14.98
C THR A 273 -20.97 -12.40 14.13
N LYS A 274 -21.45 -12.68 12.89
CA LYS A 274 -22.07 -11.66 12.03
C LYS A 274 -23.28 -11.01 12.68
N LYS A 275 -24.12 -11.81 13.34
CA LYS A 275 -25.27 -11.32 14.10
C LYS A 275 -24.82 -10.38 15.23
N SER A 276 -23.86 -10.83 16.04
CA SER A 276 -23.32 -10.07 17.17
C SER A 276 -22.67 -8.75 16.74
N VAL A 277 -21.89 -8.78 15.66
CA VAL A 277 -21.23 -7.60 15.08
C VAL A 277 -22.24 -6.61 14.51
N LYS A 278 -23.30 -7.11 13.87
CA LYS A 278 -24.39 -6.27 13.35
C LYS A 278 -25.19 -5.62 14.48
N GLU A 279 -25.47 -6.35 15.55
CA GLU A 279 -26.18 -5.84 16.73
C GLU A 279 -25.38 -4.74 17.45
N ASN A 280 -24.04 -4.80 17.42
CA ASN A 280 -23.14 -3.83 18.05
C ASN A 280 -22.47 -2.89 17.04
N LYS A 281 -23.04 -2.72 15.83
CA LYS A 281 -22.42 -1.98 14.73
C LYS A 281 -21.99 -0.57 15.14
N ASP A 282 -22.89 0.19 15.76
CA ASP A 282 -22.65 1.60 16.08
C ASP A 282 -21.54 1.77 17.12
N LEU A 283 -21.45 0.85 18.10
CA LEU A 283 -20.37 0.83 19.09
C LEU A 283 -19.03 0.42 18.46
N ILE A 284 -19.02 -0.56 17.56
CA ILE A 284 -17.78 -0.98 16.88
C ILE A 284 -17.26 0.16 16.00
N LEU A 285 -18.17 0.87 15.33
CA LEU A 285 -17.87 1.98 14.44
C LEU A 285 -17.70 3.33 15.16
N SER A 286 -17.95 3.42 16.46
CA SER A 286 -17.60 4.60 17.26
C SER A 286 -16.12 4.63 17.63
N PHE A 287 -15.37 3.57 17.35
CA PHE A 287 -13.91 3.59 17.39
C PHE A 287 -13.39 3.83 15.98
N ASN A 288 -12.44 4.75 15.81
CA ASN A 288 -11.81 4.99 14.51
C ASN A 288 -10.65 4.00 14.28
N GLN A 289 -9.79 3.86 15.28
CA GLN A 289 -8.60 3.04 15.23
C GLN A 289 -8.24 2.50 16.62
N ILE A 290 -7.69 1.29 16.64
CA ILE A 290 -7.21 0.62 17.85
C ILE A 290 -5.77 0.20 17.59
N GLY A 291 -4.87 0.61 18.47
CA GLY A 291 -3.46 0.30 18.45
C GLY A 291 -3.10 -0.52 19.68
N PHE A 292 -2.25 -1.53 19.51
CA PHE A 292 -1.75 -2.37 20.59
C PHE A 292 -0.28 -2.69 20.34
N GLN A 293 0.57 -2.53 21.33
CA GLN A 293 2.01 -2.71 21.19
C GLN A 293 2.60 -3.46 22.38
N LEU A 294 3.54 -4.35 22.09
CA LEU A 294 4.36 -5.09 23.05
C LEU A 294 5.84 -4.81 22.79
N VAL A 295 6.55 -4.42 23.85
CA VAL A 295 8.01 -4.19 23.84
C VAL A 295 8.63 -5.03 24.95
N ALA A 296 9.54 -5.94 24.59
CA ALA A 296 10.17 -6.84 25.54
C ALA A 296 11.05 -6.07 26.54
N GLU A 297 10.88 -6.37 27.83
CA GLU A 297 11.66 -5.80 28.92
C GLU A 297 11.94 -6.87 29.98
N GLY A 298 13.04 -7.60 29.81
CA GLY A 298 13.32 -8.79 30.61
C GLY A 298 12.35 -9.92 30.26
N ASP A 299 11.75 -10.54 31.28
CA ASP A 299 10.84 -11.69 31.11
C ASP A 299 9.37 -11.28 30.89
N LEU A 300 9.12 -9.99 30.63
CA LEU A 300 7.78 -9.41 30.49
C LEU A 300 7.73 -8.43 29.32
N PHE A 301 6.52 -8.06 28.92
CA PHE A 301 6.30 -7.02 27.93
C PHE A 301 5.82 -5.74 28.60
N LYS A 302 6.44 -4.61 28.26
CA LYS A 302 5.77 -3.31 28.33
C LYS A 302 4.67 -3.30 27.27
N THR A 303 3.46 -2.98 27.68
CA THR A 303 2.25 -3.04 26.86
C THR A 303 1.61 -1.67 26.78
N LEU A 304 1.21 -1.28 25.58
CA LEU A 304 0.42 -0.08 25.31
C LEU A 304 -0.77 -0.43 24.43
N LEU A 305 -1.98 -0.09 24.87
CA LEU A 305 -3.20 -0.15 24.08
C LEU A 305 -3.79 1.25 24.00
N ILE A 306 -4.11 1.72 22.80
CA ILE A 306 -4.84 2.97 22.59
C ILE A 306 -6.02 2.68 21.68
N ALA A 307 -7.22 3.14 22.05
CA ALA A 307 -8.40 3.10 21.22
C ALA A 307 -8.93 4.54 21.05
N GLY A 308 -8.90 5.03 19.82
CA GLY A 308 -9.48 6.32 19.48
C GLY A 308 -10.99 6.20 19.33
N HIS A 309 -11.72 7.03 20.06
CA HIS A 309 -13.17 7.12 20.01
C HIS A 309 -13.56 8.32 19.14
N ASP A 310 -14.30 8.05 18.07
CA ASP A 310 -14.88 9.06 17.18
C ASP A 310 -16.28 8.58 16.77
N PRO A 311 -17.37 9.22 17.25
CA PRO A 311 -18.73 8.85 16.89
C PRO A 311 -19.01 9.01 15.38
N ASN A 312 -18.15 9.74 14.65
CA ASN A 312 -18.27 9.95 13.21
C ASN A 312 -17.29 9.10 12.38
N ALA A 313 -16.61 8.10 12.96
CA ALA A 313 -15.60 7.35 12.23
C ALA A 313 -16.14 6.64 10.96
N ALA A 314 -17.38 6.14 11.02
CA ALA A 314 -18.05 5.57 9.83
C ALA A 314 -18.22 6.60 8.71
N LEU A 315 -18.65 7.82 9.05
CA LEU A 315 -18.80 8.91 8.09
C LEU A 315 -17.44 9.34 7.54
N SER A 316 -16.42 9.45 8.40
CA SER A 316 -15.04 9.76 7.99
C SER A 316 -14.52 8.73 6.96
N ASP A 317 -14.77 7.44 7.17
CA ASP A 317 -14.36 6.40 6.24
C ASP A 317 -15.12 6.47 4.89
N GLU A 318 -16.41 6.83 4.91
CA GLU A 318 -17.18 7.07 3.69
C GLU A 318 -16.64 8.28 2.90
N LEU A 319 -16.21 9.33 3.60
CA LEU A 319 -15.61 10.51 2.98
C LEU A 319 -14.23 10.20 2.38
N GLU A 320 -13.40 9.42 3.07
CA GLU A 320 -12.12 8.94 2.54
C GLU A 320 -12.33 8.16 1.23
N LYS A 321 -13.31 7.25 1.18
CA LYS A 321 -13.68 6.54 -0.05
C LYS A 321 -14.15 7.49 -1.15
N PHE A 322 -15.03 8.42 -0.81
CA PHE A 322 -15.60 9.38 -1.76
C PHE A 322 -14.52 10.25 -2.39
N GLU A 323 -13.57 10.68 -1.58
CA GLU A 323 -12.41 11.43 -2.04
C GLU A 323 -11.47 10.59 -2.89
N LYS A 324 -11.12 9.39 -2.44
CA LYS A 324 -10.25 8.48 -3.19
C LYS A 324 -10.80 8.23 -4.59
N GLN A 325 -12.10 7.95 -4.70
CA GLN A 325 -12.79 7.83 -5.98
C GLN A 325 -12.75 9.11 -6.83
N THR A 326 -12.69 10.28 -6.18
CA THR A 326 -12.57 11.57 -6.87
C THR A 326 -11.16 11.78 -7.40
N SER A 327 -10.14 11.45 -6.60
CA SER A 327 -8.72 11.51 -6.97
C SER A 327 -8.37 10.50 -8.07
N ASP A 328 -8.77 9.24 -7.89
CA ASP A 328 -8.55 8.15 -8.88
C ASP A 328 -9.23 8.42 -10.23
N ALA A 329 -10.26 9.26 -10.25
CA ALA A 329 -10.91 9.65 -11.50
C ALA A 329 -10.08 10.67 -12.30
N LEU A 330 -9.06 11.31 -11.70
CA LEU A 330 -8.17 12.25 -12.36
C LEU A 330 -7.07 11.53 -13.16
N LYS A 331 -6.45 12.26 -14.08
CA LYS A 331 -5.42 11.72 -14.98
C LYS A 331 -3.98 12.07 -14.54
N LEU A 332 -3.76 12.33 -13.26
CA LEU A 332 -2.50 12.85 -12.71
C LEU A 332 -1.27 12.02 -13.14
N GLU A 333 -1.30 10.69 -12.94
CA GLU A 333 -0.18 9.79 -13.27
C GLU A 333 0.29 9.96 -14.74
N TYR A 334 -0.63 10.17 -15.68
CA TYR A 334 -0.28 10.31 -17.09
C TYR A 334 0.55 11.57 -17.37
N PHE A 335 0.24 12.67 -16.67
CA PHE A 335 0.94 13.94 -16.82
C PHE A 335 2.22 13.99 -16.01
N ASP A 336 2.18 13.49 -14.77
CA ASP A 336 3.37 13.40 -13.90
C ASP A 336 4.47 12.53 -14.51
N SER A 337 4.09 11.46 -15.22
CA SER A 337 5.04 10.55 -15.88
C SER A 337 5.54 11.01 -17.24
N LEU A 338 5.07 12.16 -17.74
CA LEU A 338 5.45 12.72 -19.05
C LEU A 338 5.26 11.73 -20.22
N ARG A 339 4.31 10.78 -20.09
CA ARG A 339 4.05 9.76 -21.12
C ARG A 339 3.57 10.33 -22.45
N PHE A 340 3.17 11.60 -22.47
CA PHE A 340 2.80 12.34 -23.68
C PHE A 340 4.01 12.92 -24.43
N LYS A 341 5.23 12.93 -23.85
CA LYS A 341 6.40 13.54 -24.49
C LYS A 341 6.69 12.87 -25.83
N ILE A 342 7.00 13.70 -26.82
CA ILE A 342 7.36 13.24 -28.15
C ILE A 342 8.78 12.70 -28.10
N ILE A 343 8.95 11.42 -28.44
CA ILE A 343 10.25 10.77 -28.55
C ILE A 343 10.53 10.56 -30.04
N LEU A 344 11.52 11.27 -30.57
CA LEU A 344 11.96 11.13 -31.95
C LEU A 344 12.95 9.95 -32.07
N PRO A 345 12.93 9.18 -33.17
CA PRO A 345 13.91 8.13 -33.40
C PRO A 345 15.33 8.69 -33.57
N ASP A 346 16.34 8.01 -33.02
CA ASP A 346 17.77 8.38 -33.16
C ASP A 346 18.24 8.49 -34.63
N SER A 347 17.54 7.83 -35.54
CA SER A 347 17.85 7.84 -36.97
C SER A 347 17.43 9.11 -37.71
N VAL A 348 16.69 10.02 -37.05
CA VAL A 348 16.21 11.24 -37.68
C VAL A 348 17.26 12.35 -37.49
N LEU A 349 18.10 12.55 -38.49
CA LEU A 349 18.90 13.78 -38.64
C LEU A 349 17.95 14.91 -39.08
N VAL A 350 17.54 15.78 -38.15
CA VAL A 350 16.63 16.89 -38.44
C VAL A 350 17.39 18.22 -38.40
N ASN A 351 17.50 18.89 -39.54
CA ASN A 351 17.92 20.30 -39.55
C ASN A 351 16.84 21.18 -38.92
N ASP A 352 17.23 22.29 -38.30
CA ASP A 352 16.31 23.27 -37.73
C ASP A 352 15.13 23.61 -38.66
N GLY A 353 13.92 23.69 -38.08
CA GLY A 353 12.71 24.04 -38.81
C GLY A 353 11.51 23.15 -38.49
N ALA A 354 10.49 23.25 -39.34
CA ALA A 354 9.23 22.54 -39.14
C ALA A 354 9.39 21.02 -39.35
N PHE A 355 8.85 20.25 -38.42
CA PHE A 355 8.79 18.81 -38.44
C PHE A 355 7.35 18.32 -38.35
N LYS A 356 7.04 17.24 -39.07
CA LYS A 356 5.72 16.61 -39.07
C LYS A 356 5.85 15.10 -39.27
N GLU A 357 5.12 14.32 -38.48
CA GLU A 357 4.93 12.87 -38.65
C GLU A 357 3.44 12.56 -38.92
N GLU A 358 3.17 11.55 -39.74
CA GLU A 358 1.81 11.08 -40.05
C GLU A 358 1.54 9.71 -39.44
N HIS A 359 0.28 9.44 -39.13
CA HIS A 359 -0.16 8.14 -38.65
C HIS A 359 0.04 7.06 -39.72
N PRO A 360 0.44 5.83 -39.34
CA PRO A 360 0.55 4.73 -40.28
C PRO A 360 -0.78 4.49 -41.00
N ASN A 361 -0.75 4.47 -42.34
CA ASN A 361 -1.87 4.09 -43.22
C ASN A 361 -3.06 5.06 -43.31
N THR A 362 -3.03 6.23 -42.66
CA THR A 362 -4.19 7.15 -42.66
C THR A 362 -3.93 8.53 -43.26
N GLN A 363 -2.68 8.86 -43.67
CA GLN A 363 -2.24 10.20 -44.14
C GLN A 363 -2.62 11.37 -43.20
N SER A 364 -3.15 11.07 -42.01
CA SER A 364 -3.50 12.06 -40.99
C SER A 364 -2.24 12.40 -40.20
N VAL A 365 -2.10 13.67 -39.85
CA VAL A 365 -0.98 14.13 -39.01
C VAL A 365 -1.05 13.42 -37.67
N LYS A 366 0.09 12.93 -37.18
CA LYS A 366 0.23 12.35 -35.84
C LYS A 366 0.77 13.38 -34.87
N PHE A 367 1.82 14.09 -35.27
CA PHE A 367 2.30 15.25 -34.54
C PHE A 367 3.09 16.19 -35.46
N GLU A 368 3.17 17.45 -35.07
CA GLU A 368 3.94 18.48 -35.77
C GLU A 368 4.47 19.54 -34.79
N GLY A 369 5.57 20.19 -35.16
CA GLY A 369 6.22 21.23 -34.36
C GLY A 369 7.48 21.75 -35.03
N ASN A 370 8.32 22.45 -34.26
CA ASN A 370 9.60 22.96 -34.74
C ASN A 370 10.76 22.32 -34.00
N MET A 371 11.87 22.16 -34.70
CA MET A 371 13.14 21.65 -34.18
C MET A 371 14.18 22.77 -34.14
N ILE A 372 14.97 22.81 -33.07
CA ILE A 372 16.19 23.63 -32.96
C ILE A 372 17.29 22.75 -32.36
N ASP A 373 18.48 22.74 -32.96
CA ASP A 373 19.65 21.97 -32.50
C ASP A 373 19.35 20.46 -32.31
N ASN A 374 18.59 19.87 -33.24
CA ASN A 374 18.08 18.49 -33.21
C ASN A 374 17.17 18.17 -32.01
N GLN A 375 16.62 19.17 -31.33
CA GLN A 375 15.69 19.00 -30.22
C GLN A 375 14.33 19.61 -30.51
N VAL A 376 13.29 19.03 -29.91
CA VAL A 376 11.93 19.59 -29.96
C VAL A 376 11.93 20.96 -29.28
N ASN A 377 11.41 21.98 -29.97
CA ASN A 377 11.37 23.33 -29.44
C ASN A 377 10.10 24.10 -29.87
N GLY A 378 9.61 24.96 -28.99
CA GLY A 378 8.38 25.72 -29.16
C GLY A 378 7.14 24.83 -29.03
N VAL A 379 6.03 25.26 -29.65
CA VAL A 379 4.74 24.58 -29.51
C VAL A 379 4.64 23.38 -30.45
N TRP A 380 4.47 22.20 -29.87
CA TRP A 380 4.18 20.95 -30.55
C TRP A 380 2.71 20.58 -30.42
N ARG A 381 2.15 20.02 -31.48
CA ARG A 381 0.77 19.53 -31.53
C ARG A 381 0.76 18.04 -31.83
N THR A 382 -0.05 17.29 -31.10
CA THR A 382 -0.34 15.88 -31.42
C THR A 382 -1.81 15.72 -31.78
N TYR A 383 -2.12 14.69 -32.56
CA TYR A 383 -3.45 14.45 -33.10
C TYR A 383 -3.84 12.99 -32.98
N TYR A 384 -5.11 12.75 -32.62
CA TYR A 384 -5.72 11.43 -32.64
C TYR A 384 -5.79 10.85 -34.07
N GLN A 385 -6.00 9.54 -34.18
CA GLN A 385 -6.21 8.89 -35.49
C GLN A 385 -7.45 9.43 -36.22
N SER A 386 -8.44 9.92 -35.47
CA SER A 386 -9.61 10.64 -35.99
C SER A 386 -9.25 11.95 -36.72
N GLY A 387 -8.05 12.48 -36.47
CA GLY A 387 -7.60 13.81 -36.92
C GLY A 387 -7.95 14.94 -35.94
N ASN A 388 -8.62 14.66 -34.82
CA ASN A 388 -8.85 15.64 -33.77
C ASN A 388 -7.54 15.99 -33.05
N LEU A 389 -7.42 17.24 -32.61
CA LEU A 389 -6.29 17.69 -31.80
C LEU A 389 -6.30 16.90 -30.47
N GLU A 390 -5.18 16.27 -30.13
CA GLU A 390 -5.00 15.52 -28.89
C GLU A 390 -4.30 16.37 -27.84
N SER A 391 -3.22 17.05 -28.22
CA SER A 391 -2.48 17.91 -27.30
C SER A 391 -1.80 19.09 -27.99
N THR A 392 -1.49 20.11 -27.20
CA THR A 392 -0.61 21.23 -27.55
C THR A 392 0.33 21.45 -26.39
N VAL A 393 1.63 21.25 -26.60
CA VAL A 393 2.65 21.23 -25.54
C VAL A 393 3.82 22.12 -25.94
N ASN A 394 4.22 23.04 -25.06
CA ASN A 394 5.39 23.88 -25.31
C ASN A 394 6.68 23.21 -24.83
N TYR A 395 7.72 23.27 -25.66
CA TYR A 395 9.04 22.73 -25.38
C TYR A 395 10.11 23.82 -25.43
N GLU A 396 11.13 23.70 -24.58
CA GLU A 396 12.36 24.50 -24.59
C GLU A 396 13.53 23.55 -24.31
N ASP A 397 14.54 23.56 -25.18
CA ASP A 397 15.72 22.68 -25.08
C ASP A 397 15.36 21.19 -24.85
N GLY A 398 14.37 20.68 -25.60
CA GLY A 398 13.93 19.29 -25.52
C GLY A 398 13.09 18.92 -24.29
N LYS A 399 12.89 19.86 -23.35
CA LYS A 399 12.06 19.69 -22.17
C LYS A 399 10.70 20.36 -22.34
N VAL A 400 9.69 19.86 -21.66
CA VAL A 400 8.39 20.51 -21.58
C VAL A 400 8.53 21.74 -20.69
N ASN A 401 8.23 22.92 -21.24
CA ASN A 401 8.35 24.18 -20.52
C ASN A 401 7.24 25.14 -20.96
N GLY A 402 6.44 25.65 -20.03
CA GLY A 402 5.27 26.48 -20.29
C GLY A 402 3.96 25.71 -20.38
N GLU A 403 2.98 26.26 -21.10
CA GLU A 403 1.61 25.73 -21.15
C GLU A 403 1.51 24.40 -21.91
N ALA A 404 0.67 23.50 -21.39
CA ALA A 404 0.27 22.25 -22.01
C ALA A 404 -1.25 22.07 -21.93
N PHE A 405 -1.86 21.75 -23.08
CA PHE A 405 -3.30 21.52 -23.23
C PHE A 405 -3.55 20.14 -23.82
N PHE A 406 -4.55 19.44 -23.31
CA PHE A 406 -4.97 18.13 -23.78
C PHE A 406 -6.48 18.15 -24.04
N PHE A 407 -6.94 17.40 -25.03
CA PHE A 407 -8.31 17.47 -25.54
C PHE A 407 -8.95 16.08 -25.61
N TYR A 408 -10.27 16.02 -25.64
CA TYR A 408 -11.02 14.78 -25.87
C TYR A 408 -11.08 14.43 -27.36
N ASP A 409 -10.96 13.15 -27.70
CA ASP A 409 -11.15 12.68 -29.08
C ASP A 409 -12.62 12.71 -29.49
N ASP A 410 -13.50 12.18 -28.64
CA ASP A 410 -14.93 12.01 -28.94
C ASP A 410 -15.71 13.33 -29.04
N VAL A 411 -15.18 14.40 -28.43
CA VAL A 411 -15.81 15.73 -28.40
C VAL A 411 -14.82 16.76 -28.92
N LYS A 412 -14.94 17.06 -30.21
CA LYS A 412 -14.02 17.93 -30.94
C LYS A 412 -13.75 19.24 -30.18
N GLU A 413 -12.47 19.58 -30.06
CA GLU A 413 -11.95 20.82 -29.45
C GLU A 413 -12.35 21.04 -27.98
N THR A 414 -12.86 20.01 -27.29
CA THR A 414 -13.15 20.11 -25.86
C THR A 414 -11.90 19.82 -25.06
N LYS A 415 -11.44 20.83 -24.30
CA LYS A 415 -10.31 20.67 -23.38
C LYS A 415 -10.63 19.58 -22.35
N MET A 416 -9.66 18.73 -22.12
CA MET A 416 -9.66 17.69 -21.10
C MET A 416 -8.79 18.13 -19.93
N VAL A 417 -7.58 18.65 -20.21
CA VAL A 417 -6.65 19.14 -19.20
C VAL A 417 -5.91 20.39 -19.69
N GLU A 418 -5.60 21.29 -18.76
CA GLU A 418 -4.75 22.46 -18.94
C GLU A 418 -3.79 22.55 -17.74
N LEU A 419 -2.49 22.65 -18.00
CA LEU A 419 -1.47 22.79 -16.95
C LEU A 419 -0.22 23.49 -17.48
N THR A 420 0.69 23.83 -16.58
CA THR A 420 1.97 24.47 -16.89
C THR A 420 3.12 23.62 -16.35
N TYR A 421 4.21 23.58 -17.11
CA TYR A 421 5.46 22.92 -16.72
C TYR A 421 6.59 23.94 -16.61
N GLU A 422 7.55 23.63 -15.75
CA GLU A 422 8.87 24.23 -15.68
C GLU A 422 9.90 23.11 -15.72
N ASP A 423 10.72 23.05 -16.77
CA ASP A 423 11.77 22.02 -16.92
C ASP A 423 11.27 20.57 -16.70
N ASP A 424 10.24 20.13 -17.43
CA ASP A 424 9.59 18.81 -17.29
C ASP A 424 8.81 18.57 -15.98
N VAL A 425 8.74 19.55 -15.08
CA VAL A 425 8.04 19.44 -13.79
C VAL A 425 6.78 20.29 -13.79
N ILE A 426 5.64 19.75 -13.34
CA ILE A 426 4.39 20.54 -13.24
C ILE A 426 4.58 21.69 -12.24
N ASN A 427 4.33 22.92 -12.67
CA ASN A 427 4.39 24.09 -11.80
C ASN A 427 3.26 25.06 -12.14
N GLY A 428 2.48 25.48 -11.13
CA GLY A 428 1.30 26.34 -11.32
C GLY A 428 -0.03 25.60 -11.22
N VAL A 429 -1.01 25.97 -12.05
CA VAL A 429 -2.39 25.47 -11.92
C VAL A 429 -2.61 24.29 -12.87
N TYR A 430 -3.13 23.20 -12.33
CA TYR A 430 -3.69 22.07 -13.06
C TYR A 430 -5.22 22.19 -13.09
N LEU A 431 -5.79 22.23 -14.29
CA LEU A 431 -7.22 22.23 -14.54
C LEU A 431 -7.59 20.97 -15.30
N GLU A 432 -8.59 20.25 -14.81
CA GLU A 432 -9.18 19.12 -15.53
C GLU A 432 -10.66 19.40 -15.77
N PHE A 433 -11.17 18.95 -16.91
CA PHE A 433 -12.53 19.17 -17.36
C PHE A 433 -13.23 17.83 -17.62
N TYR A 434 -14.55 17.85 -17.63
CA TYR A 434 -15.38 16.76 -18.13
C TYR A 434 -15.61 16.91 -19.64
N GLU A 435 -16.05 15.84 -20.30
CA GLU A 435 -16.43 15.84 -21.73
C GLU A 435 -17.53 16.86 -22.10
N ASN A 436 -18.32 17.30 -21.12
CA ASN A 436 -19.33 18.35 -21.32
C ASN A 436 -18.76 19.78 -21.15
N GLY A 437 -17.44 19.91 -20.99
CA GLY A 437 -16.73 21.17 -20.76
C GLY A 437 -16.81 21.73 -19.34
N ALA A 438 -17.56 21.10 -18.43
CA ALA A 438 -17.61 21.53 -17.03
C ALA A 438 -16.26 21.25 -16.35
N GLN A 439 -15.81 22.18 -15.51
CA GLN A 439 -14.62 21.97 -14.69
C GLN A 439 -14.81 20.76 -13.78
N LYS A 440 -13.79 19.91 -13.69
CA LYS A 440 -13.75 18.67 -12.91
C LYS A 440 -12.82 18.81 -11.71
N ALA A 441 -11.67 19.45 -11.90
CA ALA A 441 -10.74 19.75 -10.82
C ALA A 441 -9.91 21.01 -11.10
N THR A 442 -9.48 21.66 -10.02
CA THR A 442 -8.46 22.71 -9.98
C THR A 442 -7.50 22.38 -8.86
N LEU A 443 -6.22 22.20 -9.20
CA LEU A 443 -5.16 21.87 -8.26
C LEU A 443 -3.98 22.81 -8.47
N HIS A 444 -3.32 23.19 -7.39
CA HIS A 444 -2.12 24.02 -7.43
C HIS A 444 -0.87 23.18 -7.15
N TYR A 445 0.15 23.33 -7.99
CA TYR A 445 1.45 22.68 -7.89
C TYR A 445 2.54 23.73 -7.68
N GLU A 446 3.54 23.36 -6.88
CA GLU A 446 4.82 24.05 -6.74
C GLU A 446 5.92 22.98 -6.76
N ASP A 447 6.88 23.10 -7.67
CA ASP A 447 7.98 22.15 -7.87
C ASP A 447 7.50 20.68 -8.03
N GLY A 448 6.43 20.46 -8.80
CA GLY A 448 5.89 19.12 -9.06
C GLY A 448 5.06 18.54 -7.91
N VAL A 449 4.85 19.31 -6.84
CA VAL A 449 4.13 18.85 -5.65
C VAL A 449 2.91 19.72 -5.39
N LEU A 450 1.78 19.12 -5.01
CA LEU A 450 0.57 19.85 -4.67
C LEU A 450 0.83 20.87 -3.53
N ASN A 451 0.63 22.15 -3.82
CA ASN A 451 0.79 23.24 -2.86
C ASN A 451 -0.13 24.41 -3.20
N GLY A 452 -1.17 24.64 -2.39
CA GLY A 452 -2.19 25.66 -2.64
C GLY A 452 -3.60 25.09 -2.57
N GLU A 453 -4.56 25.81 -3.15
CA GLU A 453 -5.96 25.42 -3.14
C GLU A 453 -6.20 24.16 -4.00
N ALA A 454 -7.23 23.40 -3.64
CA ALA A 454 -7.69 22.23 -4.36
C ALA A 454 -9.21 22.19 -4.36
N GLU A 455 -9.79 22.14 -5.54
CA GLU A 455 -11.23 22.12 -5.76
C GLU A 455 -11.58 21.00 -6.74
N PHE A 456 -12.64 20.26 -6.41
CA PHE A 456 -13.17 19.19 -7.24
C PHE A 456 -14.66 19.43 -7.42
N TYR A 457 -15.18 19.12 -8.60
CA TYR A 457 -16.55 19.44 -8.96
C TYR A 457 -17.30 18.22 -9.48
N TYR A 458 -18.63 18.26 -9.40
CA TYR A 458 -19.49 17.33 -10.11
C TYR A 458 -19.63 17.73 -11.58
N LYS A 459 -20.07 16.82 -12.45
CA LYS A 459 -20.41 17.10 -13.87
C LYS A 459 -21.42 18.25 -14.06
N THR A 460 -22.16 18.60 -13.01
CA THR A 460 -23.10 19.72 -12.96
C THR A 460 -22.42 21.09 -12.75
N GLY A 461 -21.11 21.11 -12.48
CA GLY A 461 -20.34 22.29 -12.10
C GLY A 461 -20.42 22.66 -10.61
N ARG A 462 -21.17 21.91 -9.79
CA ARG A 462 -21.23 22.15 -8.34
C ARG A 462 -19.98 21.62 -7.65
N THR A 463 -19.50 22.35 -6.64
CA THR A 463 -18.39 21.91 -5.78
C THR A 463 -18.71 20.56 -5.15
N LYS A 464 -17.74 19.67 -5.19
CA LYS A 464 -17.77 18.32 -4.65
C LYS A 464 -16.88 18.22 -3.41
N ILE A 465 -15.64 18.71 -3.53
CA ILE A 465 -14.65 18.77 -2.46
C ILE A 465 -13.86 20.06 -2.64
N GLU A 466 -13.56 20.76 -1.54
CA GLU A 466 -12.65 21.91 -1.57
C GLU A 466 -11.76 21.93 -0.31
N GLY A 467 -10.54 22.41 -0.47
CA GLY A 467 -9.55 22.49 0.60
C GLY A 467 -8.23 22.97 0.06
N LYS A 468 -7.14 22.70 0.79
CA LYS A 468 -5.79 23.08 0.37
C LYS A 468 -4.75 22.04 0.71
N TYR A 469 -3.75 21.96 -0.14
CA TYR A 469 -2.52 21.21 0.08
C TYR A 469 -1.38 22.13 0.52
N LYS A 470 -0.43 21.55 1.24
CA LYS A 470 0.86 22.13 1.58
C LYS A 470 1.92 21.05 1.46
N LYS A 471 2.84 21.19 0.51
CA LYS A 471 3.92 20.21 0.24
C LYS A 471 3.38 18.77 0.08
N GLY A 472 2.35 18.61 -0.74
CA GLY A 472 1.75 17.32 -1.07
C GLY A 472 0.77 16.79 -0.03
N ARG A 473 0.67 17.44 1.13
CA ARG A 473 -0.21 17.00 2.23
C ARG A 473 -1.36 17.97 2.42
N LYS A 474 -2.53 17.46 2.78
CA LYS A 474 -3.67 18.32 3.11
C LYS A 474 -3.35 19.25 4.26
N LYS A 475 -3.97 20.43 4.27
CA LYS A 475 -3.80 21.39 5.36
C LYS A 475 -5.08 22.15 5.66
N GLY A 476 -5.41 22.31 6.94
CA GLY A 476 -6.53 23.17 7.34
C GLY A 476 -7.89 22.55 7.04
N LYS A 477 -8.88 23.37 6.69
CA LYS A 477 -10.28 22.92 6.57
C LYS A 477 -10.54 22.34 5.19
N TRP A 478 -11.12 21.15 5.15
CA TRP A 478 -11.61 20.48 3.96
C TRP A 478 -13.13 20.38 4.05
N TYR A 479 -13.84 20.66 2.96
CA TYR A 479 -15.30 20.62 2.90
C TYR A 479 -15.75 19.64 1.82
N PHE A 480 -16.82 18.90 2.14
CA PHE A 480 -17.36 17.86 1.29
C PHE A 480 -18.84 18.14 1.05
N TYR A 481 -19.26 18.10 -0.21
CA TYR A 481 -20.60 18.46 -0.63
C TYR A 481 -21.25 17.32 -1.41
N ASP A 482 -22.58 17.22 -1.33
CA ASP A 482 -23.36 16.30 -2.16
C ASP A 482 -23.62 16.88 -3.57
N ALA A 483 -24.16 16.07 -4.49
CA ALA A 483 -24.48 16.53 -5.85
C ALA A 483 -25.56 17.64 -5.90
N LYS A 484 -26.27 17.88 -4.79
CA LYS A 484 -27.24 18.97 -4.64
C LYS A 484 -26.57 20.28 -4.19
N GLY A 485 -25.31 20.24 -3.74
CA GLY A 485 -24.55 21.36 -3.19
C GLY A 485 -24.71 21.50 -1.68
N SER A 486 -25.29 20.52 -0.99
CA SER A 486 -25.43 20.53 0.47
C SER A 486 -24.12 20.09 1.12
N LEU A 487 -23.66 20.80 2.15
CA LEU A 487 -22.48 20.42 2.93
C LEU A 487 -22.76 19.08 3.65
N ILE A 488 -21.99 18.05 3.31
CA ILE A 488 -22.03 16.73 3.96
C ILE A 488 -21.18 16.78 5.24
N ASN A 489 -19.95 17.29 5.14
CA ASN A 489 -19.03 17.35 6.27
C ASN A 489 -17.91 18.37 6.08
N LYS A 490 -17.20 18.65 7.16
CA LYS A 490 -16.00 19.47 7.22
C LYS A 490 -14.95 18.83 8.12
N GLU A 491 -13.78 18.55 7.56
CA GLU A 491 -12.63 18.03 8.31
C GLU A 491 -11.57 19.12 8.54
N ARG A 492 -10.72 18.96 9.56
CA ARG A 492 -9.58 19.83 9.83
C ARG A 492 -8.29 19.02 9.87
N MET A 493 -7.48 19.14 8.83
CA MET A 493 -6.16 18.52 8.70
C MET A 493 -5.09 19.38 9.37
N LYS A 494 -4.13 18.75 10.04
CA LYS A 494 -3.26 19.41 11.02
C LYS A 494 -2.12 20.19 10.40
#